data_AF-A0A9E5GFN8-F1
#
_entry.id   AF-A0A9E5GFN8-F1
#
_cell.length_a   1.000
_cell.length_b   1.000
_cell.length_c   1.000
_cell.angle_alpha   90.00
_cell.angle_beta   90.00
_cell.angle_gamma   90.00
#
_symmetry.space_group_name_H-M   'P 1'
#
loop_
_entity.id
_entity.type
_entity.pdbx_description
1 polymer ?
#
loop_
_entity_poly.entity_id
_entity_poly.type
_entity_poly.pdbx_seq_one_letter_code
_entity_poly.pdbx_strand_id
1 'polypeptide(L)'
;MHAARNISLCTKDCVCLFVCPTGATDTETGQIDFKKCLDGCRLCVDACPSHAIYLVYDTYPEPKKKSEEVKKVLHALSASKAMQEKIAADIAEETKDPLAKQLARTIERSNRILGEDCLRESGYMLPQSVESKTFLSEELEKRKADEDFPRDAVEKLLKLL
;
A
#
# COMPACT_ATOMS: atom_id res chain seq x y z
N MET A 1 8.74 -20.37 6.46
CA MET A 1 9.46 -19.16 6.04
C MET A 1 10.48 -19.54 4.99
N HIS A 2 10.50 -18.82 3.87
CA HIS A 2 11.35 -19.12 2.73
C HIS A 2 12.22 -17.91 2.39
N ALA A 3 13.34 -18.14 1.70
CA ALA A 3 14.15 -17.06 1.17
C ALA A 3 13.52 -16.52 -0.13
N ALA A 4 13.58 -15.20 -0.34
CA ALA A 4 13.20 -14.54 -1.58
C ALA A 4 14.35 -13.65 -2.08
N ARG A 5 14.39 -13.38 -3.39
CA ARG A 5 15.46 -12.59 -4.02
C ARG A 5 14.89 -11.30 -4.61
N ASN A 6 15.42 -10.16 -4.17
CA ASN A 6 15.24 -8.90 -4.86
C ASN A 6 16.21 -8.85 -6.06
N ILE A 7 15.67 -9.04 -7.26
CA ILE A 7 16.50 -9.10 -8.47
C ILE A 7 17.21 -7.78 -8.77
N SER A 8 16.65 -6.64 -8.35
CA SER A 8 17.23 -5.31 -8.52
C SER A 8 18.48 -5.08 -7.67
N LEU A 9 18.68 -5.88 -6.62
CA LEU A 9 19.88 -5.81 -5.77
C LEU A 9 20.91 -6.90 -6.12
N CYS A 10 20.55 -7.90 -6.94
CA CYS A 10 21.40 -9.05 -7.19
C CYS A 10 22.56 -8.72 -8.15
N THR A 11 23.78 -8.79 -7.63
CA THR A 11 25.05 -8.55 -8.35
C THR A 11 25.60 -9.76 -9.11
N LYS A 12 24.93 -10.91 -9.05
CA LYS A 12 25.29 -12.16 -9.76
C LYS A 12 26.65 -12.77 -9.37
N ASP A 13 27.12 -12.54 -8.14
CA ASP A 13 28.24 -13.32 -7.57
C ASP A 13 27.91 -14.80 -7.37
N CYS A 14 26.61 -15.13 -7.38
CA CYS A 14 26.07 -16.50 -7.40
C CYS A 14 26.51 -17.42 -6.24
N VAL A 15 27.11 -16.88 -5.17
CA VAL A 15 27.50 -17.63 -3.95
C VAL A 15 26.32 -18.44 -3.39
N CYS A 16 25.10 -17.90 -3.49
CA CYS A 16 23.87 -18.56 -3.05
C CYS A 16 23.68 -19.98 -3.65
N LEU A 17 24.12 -20.22 -4.89
CA LEU A 17 24.06 -21.52 -5.57
C LEU A 17 24.86 -22.61 -4.84
N PHE A 18 26.00 -22.23 -4.26
CA PHE A 18 26.94 -23.15 -3.66
C PHE A 18 26.65 -23.45 -2.18
N VAL A 19 25.89 -22.57 -1.52
CA VAL A 19 25.54 -22.72 -0.10
C VAL A 19 24.13 -23.29 0.12
N CYS A 20 23.30 -23.39 -0.92
CA CYS A 20 21.95 -23.90 -0.78
C CYS A 20 21.94 -25.45 -0.81
N PRO A 21 21.58 -26.13 0.29
CA PRO A 21 21.69 -27.59 0.38
C PRO A 21 20.64 -28.32 -0.46
N THR A 22 19.56 -27.64 -0.86
CA THR A 22 18.45 -28.23 -1.63
C THR A 22 18.42 -27.76 -3.09
N GLY A 23 19.34 -26.89 -3.49
CA GLY A 23 19.30 -26.25 -4.81
C GLY A 23 18.08 -25.35 -5.03
N ALA A 24 17.50 -24.80 -3.95
CA ALA A 24 16.38 -23.86 -4.04
C ALA A 24 16.77 -22.51 -4.66
N THR A 25 18.03 -22.09 -4.52
CA THR A 25 18.56 -20.91 -5.20
C THR A 25 18.87 -21.30 -6.64
N ASP A 26 17.97 -21.04 -7.56
CA ASP A 26 18.19 -21.25 -8.98
C ASP A 26 18.47 -19.89 -9.66
N THR A 27 19.26 -19.90 -10.72
CA THR A 27 19.56 -18.72 -11.55
C THR A 27 18.84 -18.73 -12.88
N GLU A 28 18.27 -19.86 -13.33
CA GLU A 28 17.53 -19.93 -14.59
C GLU A 28 16.28 -19.04 -14.56
N THR A 29 15.53 -19.09 -13.46
CA THR A 29 14.35 -18.21 -13.25
C THR A 29 14.72 -16.92 -12.53
N GLY A 30 15.95 -16.81 -12.03
CA GLY A 30 16.39 -15.71 -11.19
C GLY A 30 15.69 -15.63 -9.83
N GLN A 31 14.86 -16.60 -9.45
CA GLN A 31 14.10 -16.64 -8.21
C GLN A 31 14.45 -17.87 -7.35
N ILE A 32 14.07 -17.81 -6.07
CA ILE A 32 14.23 -18.93 -5.14
C ILE A 32 13.00 -19.84 -5.23
N ASP A 33 13.20 -21.13 -5.39
CA ASP A 33 12.14 -22.13 -5.40
C ASP A 33 11.66 -22.38 -3.96
N PHE A 34 10.48 -21.84 -3.63
CA PHE A 34 9.90 -21.95 -2.29
C PHE A 34 9.55 -23.39 -1.91
N LYS A 35 9.30 -24.29 -2.88
CA LYS A 35 9.00 -25.71 -2.58
C LYS A 35 10.23 -26.49 -2.15
N LYS A 36 11.41 -26.05 -2.59
CA LYS A 36 12.71 -26.65 -2.22
C LYS A 36 13.36 -25.93 -1.05
N CYS A 37 12.94 -24.71 -0.73
CA CYS A 37 13.55 -23.90 0.32
C CYS A 37 13.27 -24.53 1.69
N LEU A 38 14.32 -24.78 2.48
CA LEU A 38 14.19 -25.27 3.84
C LEU A 38 13.74 -24.14 4.77
N ASP A 39 12.77 -24.47 5.63
CA ASP A 39 12.20 -23.54 6.60
C ASP A 39 13.28 -22.90 7.48
N GLY A 40 13.47 -21.58 7.36
CA GLY A 40 14.38 -20.81 8.22
C GLY A 40 15.88 -21.09 8.06
N CYS A 41 16.32 -21.79 7.01
CA CYS A 41 17.72 -22.22 6.85
C CYS A 41 18.75 -21.08 6.73
N ARG A 42 18.39 -19.94 6.12
CA ARG A 42 19.20 -18.70 5.99
C ARG A 42 20.56 -18.75 5.30
N LEU A 43 21.13 -19.89 4.96
CA LEU A 43 22.48 -19.97 4.36
C LEU A 43 22.69 -19.04 3.16
N CYS A 44 21.72 -18.98 2.24
CA CYS A 44 21.80 -18.08 1.07
C CYS A 44 21.59 -16.60 1.39
N VAL A 45 20.87 -16.28 2.48
CA VAL A 45 20.67 -14.91 2.98
C VAL A 45 21.99 -14.39 3.54
N ASP A 46 22.63 -15.18 4.40
CA ASP A 46 23.85 -14.79 5.10
C ASP A 46 25.06 -14.75 4.15
N ALA A 47 25.07 -15.59 3.10
CA ALA A 47 26.14 -15.64 2.11
C ALA A 47 26.04 -14.60 0.98
N CYS A 48 24.91 -13.90 0.81
CA CYS A 48 24.71 -13.00 -0.32
C CYS A 48 25.47 -11.67 -0.10
N PRO A 49 26.53 -11.37 -0.88
CA PRO A 49 27.37 -10.19 -0.64
C PRO A 49 26.64 -8.87 -0.92
N SER A 50 25.64 -8.88 -1.81
CA SER A 50 24.82 -7.72 -2.14
C SER A 50 23.55 -7.60 -1.28
N HIS A 51 23.36 -8.49 -0.30
CA HIS A 51 22.14 -8.54 0.53
C HIS A 51 20.84 -8.57 -0.29
N ALA A 52 20.89 -9.15 -1.49
CA ALA A 52 19.75 -9.27 -2.38
C ALA A 52 18.75 -10.34 -1.95
N ILE A 53 19.12 -11.22 -1.02
CA ILE A 53 18.31 -12.34 -0.54
C ILE A 53 17.89 -12.07 0.90
N TYR A 54 16.61 -12.24 1.21
CA TYR A 54 16.02 -12.03 2.53
C TYR A 54 15.04 -13.16 2.86
N LEU A 55 14.74 -13.33 4.14
CA LEU A 55 13.71 -14.26 4.59
C LEU A 55 12.33 -13.62 4.57
N VAL A 56 11.36 -14.40 4.13
CA VAL A 56 9.94 -14.06 4.05
C VAL A 56 9.18 -15.08 4.88
N TYR A 57 8.26 -14.59 5.72
CA TYR A 57 7.34 -15.46 6.44
C TYR A 57 6.21 -15.90 5.50
N ASP A 58 5.79 -17.16 5.59
CA ASP A 58 4.61 -17.64 4.84
C ASP A 58 3.31 -17.06 5.42
N THR A 59 3.36 -16.65 6.69
CA THR A 59 2.23 -16.07 7.41
C THR A 59 2.71 -14.85 8.17
N TYR A 60 2.14 -13.70 7.84
CA TYR A 60 2.37 -12.46 8.56
C TYR A 60 1.32 -12.29 9.66
N PRO A 61 1.68 -11.70 10.81
CA PRO A 61 0.70 -11.37 11.83
C PRO A 61 -0.29 -10.33 11.29
N GLU A 62 -1.54 -10.42 11.74
CA GLU A 62 -2.53 -9.39 11.43
C GLU A 62 -2.07 -8.03 12.01
N PRO A 63 -2.18 -6.93 11.24
CA PRO A 63 -1.93 -5.60 11.76
C PRO A 63 -2.79 -5.31 12.99
N LYS A 64 -2.20 -4.66 14.00
CA LYS A 64 -2.95 -4.23 15.18
C LYS A 64 -4.04 -3.23 14.76
N LYS A 65 -5.28 -3.51 15.18
CA LYS A 65 -6.40 -2.59 14.98
C LYS A 65 -6.10 -1.26 15.68
N LYS A 66 -6.38 -0.16 14.98
CA LYS A 66 -6.33 1.19 15.57
C LYS A 66 -7.54 1.37 16.48
N SER A 67 -7.37 2.13 17.57
CA SER A 67 -8.49 2.49 18.44
C SER A 67 -9.42 3.47 17.72
N GLU A 68 -10.68 3.52 18.15
CA GLU A 68 -11.68 4.42 17.56
C GLU A 68 -11.34 5.89 17.79
N GLU A 69 -10.67 6.23 18.90
CA GLU A 69 -10.19 7.58 19.17
C GLU A 69 -9.14 8.02 18.14
N VAL A 70 -8.20 7.14 17.81
CA VAL A 70 -7.18 7.41 16.79
C VAL A 70 -7.82 7.57 15.42
N LYS A 71 -8.75 6.68 15.04
CA LYS A 71 -9.46 6.78 13.76
C LYS A 71 -10.22 8.10 13.65
N LYS A 72 -10.93 8.50 14.71
CA LYS A 72 -11.68 9.76 14.74
C LYS A 72 -10.78 10.99 14.50
N VAL A 73 -9.61 11.03 15.13
CA VAL A 73 -8.64 12.11 14.92
C VAL A 73 -8.11 12.10 13.49
N LEU A 74 -7.76 10.93 12.94
CA LEU A 74 -7.27 10.79 11.57
C LEU A 74 -8.33 11.19 10.53
N HIS A 75 -9.60 10.83 10.74
CA HIS A 75 -10.70 11.21 9.86
C HIS A 75 -10.96 12.72 9.91
N ALA A 76 -10.94 13.33 11.09
CA ALA A 76 -11.06 14.77 11.23
C ALA A 76 -9.90 15.52 10.53
N LEU A 77 -8.67 15.01 10.67
CA LEU A 77 -7.51 15.56 9.98
C LEU A 77 -7.63 15.40 8.46
N SER A 78 -8.03 14.22 7.98
CA SER A 78 -8.25 13.95 6.54
C SER A 78 -9.29 14.90 5.95
N ALA A 79 -10.42 15.14 6.64
CA ALA A 79 -11.42 16.11 6.23
C ALA A 79 -10.86 17.55 6.16
N SER A 80 -10.05 17.94 7.15
CA SER A 80 -9.35 19.23 7.11
C SER A 80 -8.37 19.33 5.94
N LYS A 81 -7.69 18.24 5.57
CA LYS A 81 -6.78 18.20 4.42
C LYS A 81 -7.52 18.30 3.10
N ALA A 82 -8.65 17.60 2.94
CA ALA A 82 -9.50 17.72 1.77
C ALA A 82 -10.02 19.16 1.57
N MET A 83 -10.40 19.84 2.65
CA MET A 83 -10.82 21.25 2.58
C MET A 83 -9.67 22.17 2.13
N GLN A 84 -8.48 22.01 2.71
CA GLN A 84 -7.31 22.81 2.33
C GLN A 84 -6.83 22.50 0.90
N GLU A 85 -6.91 21.24 0.47
CA GLU A 85 -6.65 20.81 -0.91
C GLU A 85 -7.56 21.56 -1.87
N LYS A 86 -8.87 21.59 -1.62
CA LYS A 86 -9.84 22.30 -2.45
C LYS A 86 -9.53 23.80 -2.53
N ILE A 87 -9.31 24.45 -1.39
CA ILE A 87 -8.97 25.88 -1.35
C ILE A 87 -7.69 26.16 -2.16
N ALA A 88 -6.67 25.30 -2.03
CA ALA A 88 -5.43 25.45 -2.77
C ALA A 88 -5.63 25.24 -4.29
N ALA A 89 -6.49 24.29 -4.68
CA ALA A 89 -6.86 24.10 -6.08
C ALA A 89 -7.58 25.35 -6.64
N ASP A 90 -8.56 25.89 -5.92
CA ASP A 90 -9.31 27.09 -6.31
C ASP A 90 -8.36 28.30 -6.48
N ILE A 91 -7.45 28.53 -5.51
CA ILE A 91 -6.43 29.58 -5.61
C ILE A 91 -5.53 29.39 -6.84
N ALA A 92 -5.11 28.16 -7.12
CA ALA A 92 -4.24 27.87 -8.26
C ALA A 92 -4.94 28.08 -9.63
N GLU A 93 -6.27 28.02 -9.66
CA GLU A 93 -7.07 28.26 -10.86
C GLU A 93 -7.34 29.75 -11.09
N GLU A 94 -7.62 30.50 -10.01
CA GLU A 94 -7.99 31.91 -10.10
C GLU A 94 -6.79 32.87 -10.17
N THR A 95 -5.67 32.51 -9.54
CA THR A 95 -4.52 33.43 -9.45
C THR A 95 -3.82 33.63 -10.79
N LYS A 96 -3.45 34.89 -11.06
CA LYS A 96 -2.65 35.29 -12.23
C LYS A 96 -1.15 35.29 -11.93
N ASP A 97 -0.75 35.25 -10.67
CA ASP A 97 0.66 35.20 -10.27
C ASP A 97 1.22 33.77 -10.46
N PRO A 98 2.22 33.57 -11.34
CA PRO A 98 2.82 32.25 -11.56
C PRO A 98 3.40 31.63 -10.30
N LEU A 99 3.98 32.43 -9.39
CA LEU A 99 4.59 31.91 -8.16
C LEU A 99 3.52 31.43 -7.18
N ALA A 100 2.49 32.25 -6.95
CA ALA A 100 1.34 31.86 -6.14
C ALA A 100 0.65 30.60 -6.69
N LYS A 101 0.51 30.49 -8.02
CA LYS A 101 -0.05 29.31 -8.68
C LYS A 101 0.76 28.05 -8.39
N GLN A 102 2.08 28.11 -8.55
CA GLN A 102 2.97 26.98 -8.28
C GLN A 102 2.90 26.55 -6.80
N LEU A 103 2.93 27.52 -5.89
CA LEU A 103 2.80 27.24 -4.45
C LEU A 103 1.47 26.58 -4.12
N ALA A 104 0.36 27.11 -4.66
CA ALA A 104 -0.97 26.58 -4.45
C ALA A 104 -1.11 25.13 -4.95
N ARG A 105 -0.60 24.81 -6.16
CA ARG A 105 -0.55 23.41 -6.66
C ARG A 105 0.31 22.49 -5.79
N THR A 106 1.38 23.02 -5.21
CA THR A 106 2.23 22.26 -4.27
C THR A 106 1.47 21.92 -3.00
N ILE A 107 0.74 22.89 -2.45
CA ILE A 107 -0.11 22.70 -1.25
C ILE A 107 -1.25 21.73 -1.53
N GLU A 108 -1.93 21.86 -2.68
CA GLU A 108 -2.95 20.91 -3.14
C GLU A 108 -2.40 19.47 -3.09
N ARG A 109 -1.27 19.23 -3.77
CA ARG A 109 -0.68 17.89 -3.83
C ARG A 109 -0.24 17.38 -2.46
N SER A 110 0.35 18.25 -1.64
CA SER A 110 0.78 17.90 -0.29
C SER A 110 -0.40 17.51 0.60
N ASN A 111 -1.49 18.28 0.57
CA ASN A 111 -2.68 17.97 1.34
C ASN A 111 -3.37 16.68 0.88
N ARG A 112 -3.40 16.41 -0.43
CA ARG A 112 -3.91 15.13 -0.94
C ARG A 112 -3.14 13.94 -0.36
N ILE A 113 -1.81 13.96 -0.45
CA ILE A 113 -0.95 12.88 0.07
C ILE A 113 -1.16 12.70 1.58
N LEU A 114 -1.19 13.80 2.35
CA LEU A 114 -1.44 13.73 3.79
C LEU A 114 -2.83 13.19 4.12
N GLY A 115 -3.85 13.56 3.35
CA GLY A 115 -5.21 13.06 3.49
C GLY A 115 -5.31 11.57 3.20
N GLU A 116 -4.67 11.10 2.12
CA GLU A 116 -4.57 9.70 1.73
C GLU A 116 -3.83 8.88 2.82
N ASP A 117 -2.72 9.38 3.35
CA ASP A 117 -1.98 8.71 4.42
C ASP A 117 -2.80 8.61 5.71
N CYS A 118 -3.56 9.65 6.07
CA CYS A 118 -4.48 9.59 7.21
C CYS A 118 -5.52 8.48 7.04
N LEU A 119 -6.08 8.32 5.83
CA LEU A 119 -7.07 7.27 5.55
C LEU A 119 -6.43 5.88 5.57
N ARG A 120 -5.24 5.71 4.98
CA ARG A 120 -4.48 4.45 5.02
C ARG A 120 -4.19 4.02 6.46
N GLU A 121 -3.72 4.95 7.28
CA GLU A 121 -3.45 4.68 8.70
C GLU A 121 -4.72 4.44 9.52
N SER A 122 -5.88 4.95 9.09
CA SER A 122 -7.16 4.71 9.76
C SER A 122 -7.80 3.34 9.44
N GLY A 123 -7.25 2.61 8.46
CA GLY A 123 -7.70 1.26 8.11
C GLY A 123 -7.88 0.99 6.61
N TYR A 124 -7.88 2.03 5.77
CA TYR A 124 -8.12 1.90 4.32
C TYR A 124 -6.83 1.62 3.54
N MET A 125 -5.99 0.70 4.02
CA MET A 125 -4.67 0.43 3.42
C MET A 125 -4.74 -0.36 2.11
N LEU A 126 -5.72 -1.27 2.01
CA LEU A 126 -5.95 -2.08 0.82
C LEU A 126 -7.39 -1.87 0.32
N PRO A 127 -7.61 -1.81 -1.01
CA PRO A 127 -8.95 -1.72 -1.58
C PRO A 127 -9.87 -2.86 -1.10
N GLN A 128 -9.34 -4.07 -0.96
CA GLN A 128 -10.06 -5.27 -0.53
C GLN A 128 -10.17 -5.45 0.99
N SER A 129 -9.75 -4.46 1.78
CA SER A 129 -9.85 -4.49 3.24
C SER A 129 -11.31 -4.61 3.70
N VAL A 130 -11.50 -5.11 4.92
CA VAL A 130 -12.83 -5.21 5.54
C VAL A 130 -13.44 -3.81 5.65
N GLU A 131 -12.65 -2.82 6.04
CA GLU A 131 -13.03 -1.42 6.18
C GLU A 131 -13.59 -0.84 4.88
N SER A 132 -12.93 -1.08 3.75
CA SER A 132 -13.41 -0.65 2.44
C SER A 132 -14.74 -1.32 2.05
N LYS A 133 -14.85 -2.64 2.25
CA LYS A 133 -16.09 -3.39 1.94
C LYS A 133 -17.27 -2.96 2.80
N THR A 134 -17.03 -2.76 4.09
CA THR A 134 -18.03 -2.26 5.05
C THR A 134 -18.48 -0.86 4.65
N PHE A 135 -17.55 0.04 4.35
CA PHE A 135 -17.88 1.41 3.91
C PHE A 135 -18.78 1.41 2.67
N LEU A 136 -18.41 0.66 1.62
CA LEU A 136 -19.20 0.61 0.37
C LEU A 136 -20.60 0.00 0.59
N SER A 137 -20.70 -1.04 1.43
CA SER A 137 -21.98 -1.66 1.78
C SER A 137 -22.88 -0.72 2.57
N GLU A 138 -22.31 0.04 3.51
CA GLU A 138 -23.06 1.06 4.25
C GLU A 138 -23.52 2.21 3.37
N GLU A 139 -22.70 2.68 2.42
CA GLU A 139 -23.09 3.76 1.51
C GLU A 139 -24.23 3.32 0.59
N LEU A 140 -24.26 2.06 0.13
CA LEU A 140 -25.39 1.51 -0.64
C LEU A 140 -26.70 1.60 0.15
N GLU A 141 -26.69 1.24 1.43
CA GLU A 141 -27.88 1.29 2.28
C GLU A 141 -28.28 2.74 2.61
N LYS A 142 -27.33 3.59 3.01
CA LYS A 142 -27.58 4.99 3.37
C LYS A 142 -28.15 5.79 2.18
N ARG A 143 -27.71 5.48 0.95
CA ARG A 143 -28.08 6.20 -0.27
C ARG A 143 -29.10 5.46 -1.13
N LYS A 144 -29.91 4.59 -0.51
CA LYS A 144 -30.94 3.80 -1.20
C LYS A 144 -32.08 4.62 -1.83
N ALA A 145 -32.26 5.87 -1.41
CA ALA A 145 -33.24 6.80 -2.00
C ALA A 145 -32.62 7.83 -2.97
N ASP A 146 -31.29 7.87 -3.08
CA ASP A 146 -30.57 8.81 -3.94
C ASP A 146 -30.47 8.26 -5.36
N GLU A 147 -31.20 8.84 -6.31
CA GLU A 147 -31.23 8.39 -7.71
C GLU A 147 -29.91 8.69 -8.45
N ASP A 148 -29.15 9.69 -8.01
CA ASP A 148 -27.86 10.08 -8.62
C ASP A 148 -26.71 9.20 -8.09
N PHE A 149 -26.94 8.39 -7.06
CA PHE A 149 -25.91 7.52 -6.51
C PHE A 149 -25.63 6.33 -7.44
N PRO A 150 -24.35 6.09 -7.84
CA PRO A 150 -23.99 5.07 -8.82
C PRO A 150 -24.00 3.65 -8.23
N ARG A 151 -25.19 3.13 -7.90
CA ARG A 151 -25.39 1.82 -7.24
C ARG A 151 -24.72 0.67 -7.98
N ASP A 152 -24.96 0.56 -9.29
CA ASP A 152 -24.41 -0.51 -10.13
C ASP A 152 -22.87 -0.55 -10.08
N ALA A 153 -22.23 0.62 -10.03
CA ALA A 153 -20.78 0.72 -9.94
C ALA A 153 -20.26 0.25 -8.57
N VAL A 154 -20.94 0.60 -7.49
CA VAL A 154 -20.56 0.20 -6.13
C VAL A 154 -20.78 -1.30 -5.92
N GLU A 155 -21.90 -1.86 -6.40
CA GLU A 155 -22.13 -3.30 -6.35
C GLU A 155 -21.11 -4.09 -7.17
N LYS A 156 -20.75 -3.58 -8.36
CA LYS A 156 -19.69 -4.17 -9.18
C LYS A 156 -18.34 -4.10 -8.45
N LEU A 157 -18.02 -2.98 -7.82
CA LEU A 157 -16.79 -2.82 -7.06
C LEU A 157 -16.73 -3.82 -5.89
N LEU A 158 -17.82 -3.98 -5.13
CA LEU A 158 -17.91 -4.96 -4.04
C LEU A 158 -17.71 -6.41 -4.49
N LYS A 159 -18.06 -6.75 -5.73
CA LYS A 159 -17.82 -8.09 -6.31
C LYS A 159 -16.36 -8.29 -6.75
N LEU A 160 -15.64 -7.20 -7.06
CA LEU A 160 -14.24 -7.24 -7.50
C LEU A 160 -13.25 -7.22 -6.32
N LEU A 161 -13.65 -6.66 -5.18
CA LEU A 161 -12.87 -6.55 -3.96
C LEU A 161 -13.03 -7.79 -3.08
#